data_AF-A0A3D1KFR2-F1
#
_entry.id   AF-A0A3D1KFR2-F1
#
_cell.length_a   1.000
_cell.length_b   1.000
_cell.length_c   1.000
_cell.angle_alpha   90.00
_cell.angle_beta   90.00
_cell.angle_gamma   90.00
#
_symmetry.space_group_name_H-M   'P 1'
#
loop_
_entity.id
_entity.type
_entity.pdbx_description
1 polymer ?
#
loop_
_entity_poly.entity_id
_entity_poly.type
_entity_poly.pdbx_seq_one_letter_code
_entity_poly.pdbx_strand_id
1 'polypeptide(L)'
;MITGKSSMVLDWKNRLLVFLSVVLVASGNLCLRAQKIDQYKTPEGRLIQLRNQLEKAQNVGTQKKILQEIGQTGTFIGMTTAAKFLNVKGLEKTAAQAVADIALKHKEYDGINTRQWLVQSMEILGGSSRKAIEEYLQGTSKDEAGFVSIFNGKDLSGWKGLVENPIKRASMTSDELAKAQVKADETMRKDWKVENGLLAYVGSGFDNICTVRPYADFEMYVDWKLDPNGKEPDAGIYLRGTPQVQIWDIARVNVGAQVGSGGLYNNQKHESKPLQVADNKLGEWNSFYIKMVGDKVTVKLNGVTVVDNVVLENYWNRNLPIFPVEQLELQAHGSLTYFRDIYVKDLK
;
A
#
# COMPACT_ATOMS: atom_id res chain seq x y z
N MET A 1 -68.57 -30.54 -48.53
CA MET A 1 -69.49 -30.91 -47.43
C MET A 1 -69.02 -30.21 -46.17
N ILE A 2 -69.70 -29.10 -45.81
CA ILE A 2 -70.51 -28.96 -44.56
C ILE A 2 -69.61 -28.90 -43.30
N THR A 3 -69.14 -27.70 -42.90
CA THR A 3 -69.58 -26.86 -41.73
C THR A 3 -69.48 -27.57 -40.37
N GLY A 4 -68.96 -27.04 -39.26
CA GLY A 4 -68.52 -25.72 -38.84
C GLY A 4 -68.48 -25.66 -37.29
N LYS A 5 -67.96 -24.54 -36.71
CA LYS A 5 -68.20 -23.98 -35.34
C LYS A 5 -67.75 -24.83 -34.11
N SER A 6 -67.32 -24.34 -32.94
CA SER A 6 -67.22 -23.00 -32.32
C SER A 6 -66.45 -23.09 -30.97
N SER A 7 -65.85 -21.95 -30.58
CA SER A 7 -65.69 -21.34 -29.23
C SER A 7 -64.82 -21.94 -28.11
N MET A 8 -63.82 -21.12 -27.71
CA MET A 8 -63.52 -20.55 -26.37
C MET A 8 -63.96 -21.31 -25.09
N VAL A 9 -63.06 -21.44 -24.10
CA VAL A 9 -63.06 -20.71 -22.80
C VAL A 9 -61.79 -21.06 -21.99
N LEU A 10 -61.27 -20.03 -21.30
CA LEU A 10 -60.21 -20.00 -20.27
C LEU A 10 -60.26 -21.15 -19.23
N ASP A 11 -59.10 -21.54 -18.68
CA ASP A 11 -58.94 -21.49 -17.21
C ASP A 11 -57.47 -21.36 -16.77
N TRP A 12 -57.22 -20.35 -15.94
CA TRP A 12 -55.98 -20.08 -15.22
C TRP A 12 -56.17 -20.58 -13.80
N LYS A 13 -55.62 -21.77 -13.46
CA LYS A 13 -55.26 -22.21 -12.10
C LYS A 13 -54.90 -23.70 -12.12
N ASN A 14 -53.60 -24.00 -12.15
CA ASN A 14 -52.95 -25.19 -11.56
C ASN A 14 -51.68 -25.53 -12.33
N ARG A 15 -50.54 -25.02 -11.85
CA ARG A 15 -49.20 -25.64 -11.98
C ARG A 15 -48.22 -24.89 -11.08
N LEU A 16 -48.53 -24.91 -9.79
CA LEU A 16 -47.55 -24.82 -8.71
C LEU A 16 -47.77 -26.08 -7.85
N LEU A 17 -46.65 -26.64 -7.38
CA LEU A 17 -46.50 -27.75 -6.41
C LEU A 17 -46.14 -29.14 -6.97
N VAL A 18 -44.92 -29.52 -6.57
CA VAL A 18 -44.33 -30.85 -6.38
C VAL A 18 -43.81 -31.59 -7.61
N PHE A 19 -42.50 -31.53 -7.82
CA PHE A 19 -41.63 -32.71 -7.62
C PHE A 19 -40.22 -32.25 -7.24
N LEU A 20 -39.97 -32.19 -5.93
CA LEU A 20 -38.65 -32.31 -5.32
C LEU A 20 -38.33 -33.81 -5.20
N SER A 21 -37.11 -34.24 -5.54
CA SER A 21 -36.21 -35.10 -4.74
C SER A 21 -35.29 -35.96 -5.63
N VAL A 22 -34.01 -36.04 -5.21
CA VAL A 22 -32.93 -36.94 -5.68
C VAL A 22 -32.28 -36.47 -7.00
N VAL A 23 -31.10 -35.85 -7.02
CA VAL A 23 -29.80 -36.37 -6.58
C VAL A 23 -28.94 -35.26 -5.94
N LEU A 24 -28.63 -35.41 -4.66
CA LEU A 24 -27.41 -34.91 -4.05
C LEU A 24 -26.40 -36.07 -4.07
N VAL A 25 -25.14 -35.82 -4.47
CA VAL A 25 -23.88 -36.22 -3.79
C VAL A 25 -22.71 -36.09 -4.78
N ALA A 26 -21.64 -35.46 -4.28
CA ALA A 26 -20.29 -35.28 -4.83
C ALA A 26 -20.16 -34.22 -5.95
N SER A 27 -19.43 -33.13 -5.81
CA SER A 27 -18.25 -32.84 -5.00
C SER A 27 -18.22 -31.36 -4.60
N GLY A 28 -17.90 -31.08 -3.34
CA GLY A 28 -17.90 -29.76 -2.75
C GLY A 28 -16.96 -28.79 -3.47
N ASN A 29 -17.55 -27.76 -4.04
CA ASN A 29 -16.98 -26.42 -4.04
C ASN A 29 -18.00 -25.55 -3.32
N LEU A 30 -17.76 -25.28 -2.04
CA LEU A 30 -18.24 -24.03 -1.46
C LEU A 30 -17.64 -22.93 -2.33
N CYS A 31 -18.42 -22.47 -3.31
CA CYS A 31 -18.20 -21.19 -3.95
C CYS A 31 -18.46 -20.15 -2.86
N LEU A 32 -17.44 -19.92 -2.02
CA LEU A 32 -17.24 -18.67 -1.34
C LEU A 32 -17.20 -17.63 -2.45
N ARG A 33 -18.37 -17.05 -2.79
CA ARG A 33 -18.39 -15.70 -3.33
C ARG A 33 -17.67 -14.88 -2.28
N ALA A 34 -16.37 -14.64 -2.47
CA ALA A 34 -15.64 -13.64 -1.72
C ALA A 34 -16.49 -12.37 -1.83
N GLN A 35 -17.09 -11.96 -0.71
CA GLN A 35 -17.79 -10.70 -0.66
C GLN A 35 -16.77 -9.67 -1.08
N LYS A 36 -17.02 -8.97 -2.20
CA LYS A 36 -16.14 -7.91 -2.67
C LYS A 36 -16.06 -6.88 -1.56
N ILE A 37 -14.96 -6.89 -0.81
CA ILE A 37 -14.72 -5.91 0.23
C ILE A 37 -14.62 -4.57 -0.49
N ASP A 38 -15.52 -3.65 -0.12
CA ASP A 38 -15.44 -2.28 -0.59
C ASP A 38 -14.21 -1.65 0.07
N GLN A 39 -13.12 -1.51 -0.68
CA GLN A 39 -11.85 -1.03 -0.16
C GLN A 39 -12.00 0.37 0.46
N TYR A 40 -12.98 1.17 0.03
CA TYR A 40 -13.23 2.48 0.62
C TYR A 40 -13.84 2.42 2.04
N LYS A 41 -14.32 1.24 2.47
CA LYS A 41 -14.84 1.02 3.83
C LYS A 41 -13.77 0.55 4.82
N THR A 42 -12.56 0.19 4.35
CA THR A 42 -11.45 -0.10 5.27
C THR A 42 -10.98 1.20 5.94
N PRO A 43 -10.31 1.12 7.10
CA PRO A 43 -9.65 2.27 7.70
C PRO A 43 -8.73 3.03 6.74
N GLU A 44 -7.91 2.32 5.97
CA GLU A 44 -6.97 2.88 5.00
C GLU A 44 -7.70 3.53 3.81
N GLY A 45 -8.74 2.88 3.28
CA GLY A 45 -9.55 3.45 2.20
C GLY A 45 -10.30 4.71 2.63
N ARG A 46 -10.88 4.70 3.84
CA ARG A 46 -11.49 5.91 4.45
C ARG A 46 -10.44 7.00 4.63
N LEU A 47 -9.23 6.67 5.09
CA LEU A 47 -8.14 7.64 5.22
C LEU A 47 -7.81 8.30 3.89
N ILE A 48 -7.67 7.53 2.80
CA ILE A 48 -7.36 8.07 1.46
C ILE A 48 -8.40 9.12 1.06
N GLN A 49 -9.69 8.84 1.27
CA GLN A 49 -10.77 9.79 1.00
C GLN A 49 -10.69 11.04 1.88
N LEU A 50 -10.44 10.88 3.18
CA LEU A 50 -10.30 11.99 4.13
C LEU A 50 -9.11 12.89 3.76
N ARG A 51 -7.98 12.32 3.33
CA ARG A 51 -6.82 13.09 2.87
C ARG A 51 -7.11 13.87 1.60
N ASN A 52 -7.82 13.27 0.64
CA ASN A 52 -8.27 13.98 -0.56
C ASN A 52 -9.20 15.16 -0.23
N GLN A 53 -10.05 15.01 0.78
CA GLN A 53 -10.89 16.11 1.28
C GLN A 53 -10.06 17.17 1.99
N LEU A 54 -9.09 16.76 2.82
CA LEU A 54 -8.22 17.66 3.57
C LEU A 54 -7.38 18.54 2.63
N GLU A 55 -6.84 17.97 1.56
CA GLU A 55 -6.09 18.69 0.52
C GLU A 55 -6.94 19.76 -0.18
N LYS A 56 -8.27 19.58 -0.25
CA LYS A 56 -9.22 20.52 -0.86
C LYS A 56 -9.85 21.50 0.14
N ALA A 57 -9.67 21.28 1.44
CA ALA A 57 -10.34 22.04 2.48
C ALA A 57 -9.72 23.44 2.64
N GLN A 58 -10.52 24.48 2.39
CA GLN A 58 -10.05 25.87 2.40
C GLN A 58 -10.23 26.58 3.74
N ASN A 59 -11.00 26.03 4.68
CA ASN A 59 -11.28 26.67 5.97
C ASN A 59 -10.96 25.76 7.16
N VAL A 60 -10.52 26.38 8.25
CA VAL A 60 -10.10 25.74 9.50
C VAL A 60 -11.20 24.86 10.09
N GLY A 61 -12.46 25.30 10.04
CA GLY A 61 -13.59 24.52 10.58
C GLY A 61 -13.78 23.17 9.89
N THR A 62 -13.62 23.14 8.57
CA THR A 62 -13.70 21.91 7.76
C THR A 62 -12.48 21.04 7.99
N GLN A 63 -11.28 21.62 8.03
CA GLN A 63 -10.04 20.91 8.35
C GLN A 63 -10.11 20.24 9.73
N LYS A 64 -10.69 20.90 10.75
CA LYS A 64 -10.92 20.28 12.07
C LYS A 64 -11.78 19.04 11.97
N LYS A 65 -12.94 19.12 11.32
CA LYS A 65 -13.84 17.97 11.16
C LYS A 65 -13.12 16.80 10.49
N ILE A 66 -12.38 17.07 9.41
CA ILE A 66 -11.63 16.03 8.70
C ILE A 66 -10.53 15.43 9.59
N LEU A 67 -9.79 16.25 10.35
CA LEU A 67 -8.76 15.75 11.28
C LEU A 67 -9.35 14.90 12.42
N GLN A 68 -10.54 15.24 12.93
CA GLN A 68 -11.26 14.41 13.90
C GLN A 68 -11.60 13.04 13.32
N GLU A 69 -12.11 13.01 12.08
CA GLU A 69 -12.41 11.76 11.37
C GLU A 69 -11.14 10.95 11.09
N ILE A 70 -10.02 11.62 10.76
CA ILE A 70 -8.70 10.96 10.61
C ILE A 70 -8.28 10.28 11.90
N GLY A 71 -8.44 10.93 13.06
CA GLY A 71 -8.17 10.34 14.38
C GLY A 71 -8.96 9.07 14.68
N GLN A 72 -10.13 8.90 14.06
CA GLN A 72 -10.97 7.71 14.18
C GLN A 72 -10.61 6.59 13.20
N THR A 73 -9.67 6.81 12.28
CA THR A 73 -9.26 5.75 11.35
C THR A 73 -8.41 4.69 12.06
N GLY A 74 -7.62 5.06 13.07
CA GLY A 74 -6.68 4.11 13.70
C GLY A 74 -5.52 3.70 12.78
N THR A 75 -5.25 4.44 11.71
CA THR A 75 -4.23 4.09 10.73
C THR A 75 -2.92 4.81 11.01
N PHE A 76 -1.78 4.16 10.73
CA PHE A 76 -0.46 4.78 10.89
C PHE A 76 -0.33 6.07 10.05
N ILE A 77 -0.70 6.00 8.77
CA ILE A 77 -0.66 7.17 7.88
C ILE A 77 -1.68 8.24 8.29
N GLY A 78 -2.77 7.88 8.97
CA GLY A 78 -3.68 8.84 9.60
C GLY A 78 -3.01 9.63 10.72
N MET A 79 -2.24 8.95 11.57
CA MET A 79 -1.45 9.58 12.62
C MET A 79 -0.36 10.49 12.03
N THR A 80 0.39 10.02 11.02
CA THR A 80 1.41 10.85 10.37
C THR A 80 0.80 12.06 9.67
N THR A 81 -0.41 11.92 9.11
CA THR A 81 -1.16 13.03 8.51
C THR A 81 -1.56 14.05 9.57
N ALA A 82 -2.15 13.61 10.69
CA ALA A 82 -2.54 14.50 11.78
C ALA A 82 -1.33 15.24 12.38
N ALA A 83 -0.19 14.55 12.54
CA ALA A 83 1.03 15.13 13.09
C ALA A 83 1.54 16.36 12.31
N LYS A 84 1.30 16.42 10.99
CA LYS A 84 1.65 17.58 10.14
C LYS A 84 0.94 18.88 10.56
N PHE A 85 -0.13 18.79 11.36
CA PHE A 85 -0.95 19.91 11.81
C PHE A 85 -0.76 20.30 13.28
N LEU A 86 0.16 19.66 14.01
CA LEU A 86 0.43 19.96 15.43
C LEU A 86 0.85 21.42 15.67
N ASN A 87 1.49 22.04 14.67
CA ASN A 87 1.99 23.42 14.73
C ASN A 87 1.22 24.38 13.80
N VAL A 88 0.01 23.99 13.35
CA VAL A 88 -0.80 24.82 12.45
C VAL A 88 -1.84 25.59 13.25
N LYS A 89 -1.74 26.92 13.22
CA LYS A 89 -2.60 27.82 14.00
C LYS A 89 -4.09 27.51 13.80
N GLY A 90 -4.77 27.23 14.90
CA GLY A 90 -6.19 26.90 14.94
C GLY A 90 -6.51 25.42 14.74
N LEU A 91 -5.55 24.56 14.40
CA LEU A 91 -5.73 23.11 14.22
C LEU A 91 -5.00 22.25 15.26
N GLU A 92 -4.08 22.85 16.03
CA GLU A 92 -3.13 22.18 16.92
C GLU A 92 -3.84 21.20 17.87
N LYS A 93 -4.89 21.66 18.56
CA LYS A 93 -5.64 20.83 19.51
C LYS A 93 -6.35 19.65 18.83
N THR A 94 -6.86 19.84 17.62
CA THR A 94 -7.56 18.78 16.89
C THR A 94 -6.58 17.75 16.33
N ALA A 95 -5.44 18.22 15.81
CA ALA A 95 -4.34 17.39 15.36
C ALA A 95 -3.77 16.55 16.52
N ALA A 96 -3.49 17.19 17.66
CA ALA A 96 -2.97 16.52 18.84
C ALA A 96 -3.93 15.44 19.34
N GLN A 97 -5.23 15.72 19.37
CA GLN A 97 -6.22 14.72 19.78
C GLN A 97 -6.25 13.53 18.80
N ALA A 98 -6.20 13.79 17.49
CA ALA A 98 -6.16 12.72 16.49
C ALA A 98 -4.89 11.86 16.58
N VAL A 99 -3.72 12.46 16.86
CA VAL A 99 -2.47 11.73 17.11
C VAL A 99 -2.63 10.82 18.34
N ALA A 100 -3.13 11.36 19.46
CA ALA A 100 -3.32 10.60 20.68
C ALA A 100 -4.36 9.48 20.51
N ASP A 101 -5.49 9.75 19.84
CA ASP A 101 -6.56 8.79 19.63
C ASP A 101 -6.11 7.54 18.85
N ILE A 102 -5.16 7.72 17.92
CA ILE A 102 -4.55 6.63 17.16
C ILE A 102 -3.44 5.95 17.98
N ALA A 103 -2.41 6.70 18.38
CA ALA A 103 -1.21 6.14 18.99
C ALA A 103 -1.51 5.32 20.26
N LEU A 104 -2.40 5.82 21.12
CA LEU A 104 -2.71 5.17 22.41
C LEU A 104 -3.44 3.83 22.24
N LYS A 105 -4.05 3.58 21.08
CA LYS A 105 -4.79 2.34 20.77
C LYS A 105 -3.98 1.37 19.90
N HIS A 106 -2.89 1.83 19.28
CA HIS A 106 -2.11 1.09 18.30
C HIS A 106 -0.62 1.05 18.70
N LYS A 107 -0.30 0.21 19.67
CA LYS A 107 1.08 0.04 20.19
C LYS A 107 2.07 -0.43 19.12
N GLU A 108 1.59 -1.10 18.08
CA GLU A 108 2.39 -1.53 16.93
C GLU A 108 3.01 -0.34 16.18
N TYR A 109 2.44 0.87 16.32
CA TYR A 109 2.95 2.11 15.75
C TYR A 109 3.92 2.85 16.68
N ASP A 110 4.26 2.29 17.83
CA ASP A 110 5.31 2.85 18.68
C ASP A 110 6.63 3.00 17.92
N GLY A 111 7.37 4.06 18.24
CA GLY A 111 8.57 4.45 17.53
C GLY A 111 9.02 5.85 17.92
N ILE A 112 10.22 6.23 17.50
CA ILE A 112 10.81 7.54 17.81
C ILE A 112 9.87 8.68 17.38
N ASN A 113 9.35 8.59 16.15
CA ASN A 113 8.45 9.61 15.58
C ASN A 113 7.13 9.72 16.35
N THR A 114 6.48 8.58 16.62
CA THR A 114 5.22 8.51 17.37
C THR A 114 5.36 9.12 18.76
N ARG A 115 6.45 8.76 19.47
CA ARG A 115 6.74 9.29 20.80
C ARG A 115 7.00 10.80 20.76
N GLN A 116 7.70 11.31 19.76
CA GLN A 116 7.89 12.76 19.57
C GLN A 116 6.58 13.50 19.33
N TRP A 117 5.69 12.98 18.48
CA TRP A 117 4.38 13.59 18.24
C TRP A 117 3.48 13.55 19.47
N LEU A 118 3.57 12.49 20.28
CA LEU A 118 2.86 12.38 21.54
C LEU A 118 3.36 13.40 22.57
N VAL A 119 4.67 13.61 22.67
CA VAL A 119 5.26 14.66 23.53
C VAL A 119 4.76 16.05 23.11
N GLN A 120 4.73 16.36 21.80
CA GLN A 120 4.13 17.63 21.34
C GLN A 120 2.63 17.69 21.65
N SER A 121 1.91 16.58 21.47
CA SER A 121 0.46 16.51 21.72
C SER A 121 0.11 16.71 23.19
N MET A 122 0.91 16.22 24.13
CA MET A 122 0.64 16.34 25.57
C MET A 122 0.85 17.77 26.10
N GLU A 123 1.71 18.56 25.44
CA GLU A 123 1.87 20.00 25.70
C GLU A 123 0.61 20.77 25.27
N ILE A 124 -0.10 20.29 24.25
CA ILE A 124 -1.32 20.90 23.72
C ILE A 124 -2.58 20.46 24.49
N LEU A 125 -2.71 19.16 24.83
CA LEU A 125 -4.00 18.58 25.24
C LEU A 125 -4.36 18.69 26.73
N GLY A 126 -3.38 18.80 27.64
CA GLY A 126 -3.64 18.93 29.09
C GLY A 126 -4.51 17.82 29.71
N GLY A 127 -4.85 17.98 30.99
CA GLY A 127 -5.84 17.15 31.71
C GLY A 127 -5.63 15.62 31.59
N SER A 128 -6.73 14.89 31.40
CA SER A 128 -6.73 13.42 31.29
C SER A 128 -5.97 12.92 30.06
N SER A 129 -6.03 13.64 28.94
CA SER A 129 -5.30 13.28 27.72
C SER A 129 -3.79 13.31 27.94
N ARG A 130 -3.28 14.34 28.62
CA ARG A 130 -1.87 14.42 28.99
C ARG A 130 -1.44 13.20 29.83
N LYS A 131 -2.22 12.87 30.86
CA LYS A 131 -1.92 11.72 31.73
C LYS A 131 -1.86 10.40 30.95
N ALA A 132 -2.82 10.16 30.06
CA ALA A 132 -2.83 8.96 29.23
C ALA A 132 -1.61 8.86 28.30
N ILE A 133 -1.14 10.00 27.77
CA ILE A 133 0.09 10.06 26.97
C ILE A 133 1.33 9.77 27.83
N GLU A 134 1.42 10.36 29.02
CA GLU A 134 2.54 10.09 29.95
C GLU A 134 2.62 8.60 30.33
N GLU A 135 1.48 7.97 30.62
CA GLU A 135 1.39 6.52 30.90
C GLU A 135 1.83 5.68 29.70
N TYR A 136 1.39 6.03 28.48
CA TYR A 136 1.83 5.35 27.26
C TYR A 136 3.35 5.44 27.11
N LEU A 137 3.92 6.65 27.19
CA LEU A 137 5.35 6.88 27.01
C LEU A 137 6.20 6.12 28.03
N GLN A 138 5.75 5.99 29.28
CA GLN A 138 6.43 5.17 30.31
C GLN A 138 6.46 3.67 29.97
N GLY A 139 5.46 3.18 29.23
CA GLY A 139 5.37 1.78 28.80
C GLY A 139 6.08 1.45 27.48
N THR A 140 6.69 2.42 26.80
CA THR A 140 7.37 2.24 25.51
C THR A 140 8.86 1.96 25.64
N SER A 141 9.42 1.21 24.68
CA SER A 141 10.86 0.98 24.64
C SER A 141 11.59 2.20 24.07
N LYS A 142 12.66 2.66 24.72
CA LYS A 142 13.42 3.80 24.21
C LYS A 142 14.15 3.49 22.90
N ASP A 143 14.50 2.23 22.68
CA ASP A 143 15.33 1.76 21.57
C ASP A 143 14.53 1.32 20.33
N GLU A 144 13.19 1.36 20.40
CA GLU A 144 12.33 1.04 19.27
C GLU A 144 12.27 2.23 18.30
N ALA A 145 12.89 2.09 17.13
CA ALA A 145 12.85 3.13 16.09
C ALA A 145 11.44 3.30 15.53
N GLY A 146 10.71 2.18 15.38
CA GLY A 146 9.40 2.14 14.71
C GLY A 146 9.50 2.49 13.23
N PHE A 147 8.41 2.99 12.67
CA PHE A 147 8.36 3.42 11.26
C PHE A 147 9.12 4.73 11.04
N VAL A 148 10.11 4.69 10.15
CA VAL A 148 10.95 5.83 9.76
C VAL A 148 10.69 6.18 8.30
N SER A 149 10.53 7.46 7.99
CA SER A 149 10.39 7.92 6.60
C SER A 149 11.71 7.75 5.87
N ILE A 150 11.70 7.02 4.75
CA ILE A 150 12.89 6.83 3.89
C ILE A 150 12.89 7.77 2.69
N PHE A 151 11.86 8.61 2.57
CA PHE A 151 11.80 9.71 1.62
C PHE A 151 11.54 11.03 2.36
N ASN A 152 12.30 12.06 2.02
CA ASN A 152 12.27 13.34 2.74
C ASN A 152 11.34 14.40 2.11
N GLY A 153 10.75 14.11 0.94
CA GLY A 153 9.87 15.04 0.23
C GLY A 153 10.58 16.26 -0.38
N LYS A 154 11.92 16.28 -0.43
CA LYS A 154 12.71 17.42 -0.89
C LYS A 154 13.67 17.05 -2.00
N ASP A 155 14.36 15.93 -1.85
CA ASP A 155 15.35 15.44 -2.79
C ASP A 155 15.44 13.90 -2.72
N LEU A 156 16.37 13.32 -3.49
CA LEU A 156 16.60 11.88 -3.56
C LEU A 156 17.67 11.40 -2.56
N SER A 157 17.96 12.15 -1.49
CA SER A 157 18.87 11.67 -0.44
C SER A 157 18.35 10.38 0.16
N GLY A 158 19.23 9.38 0.29
CA GLY A 158 18.85 8.02 0.70
C GLY A 158 18.44 7.11 -0.46
N TRP A 159 18.42 7.63 -1.69
CA TRP A 159 18.14 6.89 -2.91
C TRP A 159 19.29 6.99 -3.91
N LYS A 160 19.42 5.98 -4.78
CA LYS A 160 20.47 5.84 -5.79
C LYS A 160 19.93 5.11 -7.02
N GLY A 161 20.66 5.18 -8.13
CA GLY A 161 20.34 4.42 -9.33
C GLY A 161 20.61 2.93 -9.16
N LEU A 162 19.82 2.09 -9.84
CA LEU A 162 20.01 0.64 -9.82
C LEU A 162 21.29 0.24 -10.57
N VAL A 163 22.19 -0.49 -9.90
CA VAL A 163 23.34 -1.16 -10.52
C VAL A 163 23.12 -2.66 -10.52
N GLU A 164 22.84 -3.23 -11.70
CA GLU A 164 22.66 -4.68 -11.95
C GLU A 164 21.66 -5.37 -10.99
N ASN A 165 21.43 -6.66 -11.21
CA ASN A 165 20.70 -7.48 -10.24
C ASN A 165 21.57 -7.85 -9.02
N PRO A 166 20.98 -8.27 -7.90
CA PRO A 166 21.74 -8.53 -6.67
C PRO A 166 22.87 -9.56 -6.81
N ILE A 167 22.70 -10.60 -7.63
CA ILE A 167 23.73 -11.64 -7.84
C ILE A 167 24.96 -11.05 -8.52
N LYS A 168 24.76 -10.33 -9.63
CA LYS A 168 25.85 -9.69 -10.35
C LYS A 168 26.49 -8.58 -9.54
N ARG A 169 25.69 -7.73 -8.91
CA ARG A 169 26.16 -6.62 -8.05
C ARG A 169 27.05 -7.14 -6.93
N ALA A 170 26.71 -8.25 -6.29
CA ALA A 170 27.52 -8.88 -5.25
C ALA A 170 28.86 -9.43 -5.76
N SER A 171 28.99 -9.70 -7.07
CA SER A 171 30.23 -10.19 -7.69
C SER A 171 31.17 -9.08 -8.17
N MET A 172 30.73 -7.82 -8.16
CA MET A 172 31.54 -6.68 -8.58
C MET A 172 32.57 -6.31 -7.52
N THR A 173 33.76 -5.87 -7.95
CA THR A 173 34.71 -5.22 -7.04
C THR A 173 34.19 -3.85 -6.60
N SER A 174 34.69 -3.33 -5.48
CA SER A 174 34.31 -2.01 -4.98
C SER A 174 34.53 -0.89 -6.00
N ASP A 175 35.62 -0.95 -6.79
CA ASP A 175 35.95 0.05 -7.80
C ASP A 175 35.02 -0.03 -9.02
N GLU A 176 34.67 -1.24 -9.46
CA GLU A 176 33.71 -1.45 -10.55
C GLU A 176 32.33 -0.97 -10.13
N LEU A 177 31.90 -1.34 -8.92
CA LEU A 177 30.60 -0.93 -8.37
C LEU A 177 30.53 0.59 -8.23
N ALA A 178 31.57 1.23 -7.70
CA ALA A 178 31.62 2.69 -7.58
C ALA A 178 31.51 3.38 -8.95
N LYS A 179 32.24 2.90 -9.96
CA LYS A 179 32.16 3.43 -11.34
C LYS A 179 30.79 3.22 -11.98
N ALA A 180 30.18 2.05 -11.77
CA ALA A 180 28.84 1.77 -12.28
C ALA A 180 27.77 2.60 -11.56
N GLN A 181 27.93 2.83 -10.26
CA GLN A 181 27.00 3.63 -9.46
C GLN A 181 26.92 5.08 -9.95
N VAL A 182 28.05 5.70 -10.31
CA VAL A 182 28.05 7.05 -10.89
C VAL A 182 27.16 7.11 -12.13
N LYS A 183 27.29 6.15 -13.05
CA LYS A 183 26.49 6.08 -14.28
C LYS A 183 25.01 5.81 -14.00
N ALA A 184 24.72 4.91 -13.06
CA ALA A 184 23.36 4.59 -12.65
C ALA A 184 22.68 5.81 -12.01
N ASP A 185 23.39 6.55 -11.15
CA ASP A 185 22.87 7.76 -10.50
C ASP A 185 22.59 8.87 -11.51
N GLU A 186 23.48 9.07 -12.48
CA GLU A 186 23.27 10.02 -13.59
C GLU A 186 22.04 9.65 -14.43
N THR A 187 21.83 8.37 -14.69
CA THR A 187 20.69 7.87 -15.47
C THR A 187 19.39 8.02 -14.69
N MET A 188 19.39 7.56 -13.43
CA MET A 188 18.26 7.70 -12.51
C MET A 188 17.79 9.16 -12.41
N ARG A 189 18.70 10.14 -12.31
CA ARG A 189 18.35 11.57 -12.21
C ARG A 189 17.67 12.16 -13.44
N LYS A 190 17.67 11.47 -14.59
CA LYS A 190 16.93 11.91 -15.78
C LYS A 190 15.43 11.69 -15.61
N ASP A 191 15.08 10.56 -15.01
CA ASP A 191 13.72 10.02 -15.02
C ASP A 191 13.08 9.99 -13.63
N TRP A 192 13.86 10.07 -12.55
CA TRP A 192 13.37 10.16 -11.18
C TRP A 192 13.56 11.57 -10.62
N LYS A 193 12.47 12.15 -10.12
CA LYS A 193 12.41 13.54 -9.64
C LYS A 193 11.64 13.64 -8.33
N VAL A 194 11.83 14.76 -7.66
CA VAL A 194 10.93 15.19 -6.58
C VAL A 194 10.03 16.31 -7.10
N GLU A 195 8.72 16.06 -7.12
CA GLU A 195 7.72 17.02 -7.60
C GLU A 195 6.67 17.25 -6.51
N ASN A 196 6.59 18.49 -6.01
CA ASN A 196 5.60 18.86 -4.98
C ASN A 196 5.62 17.95 -3.74
N GLY A 197 6.82 17.51 -3.33
CA GLY A 197 7.00 16.59 -2.21
C GLY A 197 6.67 15.13 -2.51
N LEU A 198 6.49 14.76 -3.77
CA LEU A 198 6.28 13.39 -4.25
C LEU A 198 7.55 12.89 -4.93
N LEU A 199 7.86 11.61 -4.76
CA LEU A 199 8.89 10.93 -5.53
C LEU A 199 8.22 10.47 -6.83
N ALA A 200 8.66 11.00 -7.96
CA ALA A 200 8.02 10.80 -9.26
C ALA A 200 8.99 10.12 -10.24
N TYR A 201 8.55 9.04 -10.85
CA TYR A 201 9.12 8.57 -12.10
C TYR A 201 8.42 9.28 -13.25
N VAL A 202 9.16 10.08 -14.04
CA VAL A 202 8.63 10.94 -15.11
C VAL A 202 9.12 10.53 -16.51
N GLY A 203 9.96 9.51 -16.58
CA GLY A 203 10.71 9.17 -17.78
C GLY A 203 10.08 8.07 -18.63
N SER A 204 10.86 7.67 -19.63
CA SER A 204 10.66 6.45 -20.42
C SER A 204 11.83 5.46 -20.28
N GLY A 205 12.88 5.81 -19.53
CA GLY A 205 13.99 4.91 -19.21
C GLY A 205 13.60 3.91 -18.13
N PHE A 206 13.96 2.64 -18.31
CA PHE A 206 13.46 1.52 -17.49
C PHE A 206 14.31 1.22 -16.25
N ASP A 207 15.08 2.18 -15.74
CA ASP A 207 15.94 1.93 -14.59
C ASP A 207 15.26 2.35 -13.28
N ASN A 208 15.08 1.36 -12.41
CA ASN A 208 14.53 1.53 -11.08
C ASN A 208 15.37 2.50 -10.25
N ILE A 209 14.72 3.16 -9.29
CA ILE A 209 15.40 3.82 -8.18
C ILE A 209 15.42 2.88 -6.98
N CYS A 210 16.51 2.86 -6.24
CA CYS A 210 16.66 1.98 -5.10
C CYS A 210 17.18 2.71 -3.85
N THR A 211 16.90 2.12 -2.69
CA THR A 211 17.41 2.66 -1.42
C THR A 211 18.92 2.48 -1.34
N VAL A 212 19.62 3.49 -0.80
CA VAL A 212 21.05 3.37 -0.50
C VAL A 212 21.27 2.33 0.60
N ARG A 213 20.42 2.37 1.62
CA ARG A 213 20.42 1.42 2.75
C ARG A 213 19.73 0.11 2.34
N PRO A 214 20.32 -1.06 2.65
CA PRO A 214 19.65 -2.34 2.49
C PRO A 214 18.78 -2.69 3.71
N TYR A 215 17.82 -3.59 3.52
CA TYR A 215 16.87 -4.02 4.55
C TYR A 215 16.83 -5.55 4.68
N ALA A 216 16.78 -6.01 5.93
CA ALA A 216 16.53 -7.40 6.31
C ALA A 216 15.01 -7.62 6.42
N ASP A 217 14.52 -8.14 7.54
CA ASP A 217 13.08 -8.22 7.83
C ASP A 217 12.52 -6.81 8.09
N PHE A 218 11.35 -6.50 7.52
CA PHE A 218 10.76 -5.17 7.62
C PHE A 218 9.23 -5.15 7.51
N GLU A 219 8.65 -4.05 7.98
CA GLU A 219 7.34 -3.57 7.60
C GLU A 219 7.49 -2.25 6.83
N MET A 220 6.67 -2.05 5.81
CA MET A 220 6.73 -0.88 4.93
C MET A 220 5.33 -0.36 4.65
N TYR A 221 5.15 0.95 4.77
CA TYR A 221 4.04 1.68 4.14
C TYR A 221 4.55 2.42 2.91
N VAL A 222 3.75 2.42 1.84
CA VAL A 222 3.99 3.25 0.66
C VAL A 222 2.68 3.60 -0.01
N ASP A 223 2.46 4.89 -0.21
CA ASP A 223 1.38 5.38 -1.06
C ASP A 223 1.88 5.52 -2.50
N TRP A 224 1.07 5.09 -3.46
CA TRP A 224 1.38 5.18 -4.88
C TRP A 224 0.18 5.66 -5.69
N LYS A 225 0.46 6.29 -6.84
CA LYS A 225 -0.53 6.75 -7.80
C LYS A 225 0.04 6.69 -9.22
N LEU A 226 -0.66 5.97 -10.10
CA LEU A 226 -0.37 5.94 -11.53
C LEU A 226 -1.06 7.13 -12.22
N ASP A 227 -0.38 7.76 -13.18
CA ASP A 227 -0.98 8.81 -14.01
C ASP A 227 -2.06 8.22 -14.95
N PRO A 228 -3.30 8.74 -14.93
CA PRO A 228 -4.34 8.30 -15.84
C PRO A 228 -4.07 8.58 -17.32
N ASN A 229 -3.09 9.43 -17.64
CA ASN A 229 -2.67 9.71 -19.01
C ASN A 229 -1.43 8.89 -19.44
N GLY A 230 -0.95 7.99 -18.56
CA GLY A 230 0.14 7.09 -18.87
C GLY A 230 -0.19 6.14 -20.02
N LYS A 231 0.78 5.89 -20.90
CA LYS A 231 0.66 4.92 -22.01
C LYS A 231 0.59 3.47 -21.48
N GLU A 232 1.34 3.19 -20.44
CA GLU A 232 1.53 1.89 -19.80
C GLU A 232 1.56 2.09 -18.27
N PRO A 233 0.43 2.45 -17.64
CA PRO A 233 0.35 2.62 -16.19
C PRO A 233 0.63 1.28 -15.50
N ASP A 234 1.88 1.14 -15.06
CA ASP A 234 2.52 -0.05 -14.52
C ASP A 234 3.67 0.40 -13.62
N ALA A 235 3.89 -0.30 -12.52
CA ALA A 235 5.02 -0.13 -11.64
C ALA A 235 5.10 -1.34 -10.70
N GLY A 236 5.94 -1.24 -9.68
CA GLY A 236 6.00 -2.23 -8.63
C GLY A 236 7.01 -1.84 -7.57
N ILE A 237 6.99 -2.62 -6.49
CA ILE A 237 7.98 -2.54 -5.42
C ILE A 237 8.80 -3.83 -5.45
N TYR A 238 10.11 -3.70 -5.55
CA TYR A 238 11.01 -4.85 -5.49
C TYR A 238 11.48 -4.98 -4.04
N LEU A 239 11.28 -6.18 -3.48
CA LEU A 239 11.62 -6.47 -2.10
C LEU A 239 12.98 -7.17 -2.09
N ARG A 240 13.97 -6.57 -1.41
CA ARG A 240 15.35 -7.06 -1.38
C ARG A 240 15.90 -7.34 -2.79
N GLY A 241 15.75 -6.35 -3.68
CA GLY A 241 16.19 -6.40 -5.07
C GLY A 241 15.50 -7.46 -5.94
N THR A 242 14.34 -7.98 -5.52
CA THR A 242 13.62 -9.05 -6.25
C THR A 242 12.23 -8.59 -6.70
N PRO A 243 11.88 -8.75 -8.00
CA PRO A 243 10.61 -8.33 -8.55
C PRO A 243 9.47 -9.31 -8.29
N GLN A 244 8.22 -8.89 -8.14
CA GLN A 244 7.80 -7.58 -7.66
C GLN A 244 6.46 -7.74 -6.94
N VAL A 245 6.19 -6.85 -5.98
CA VAL A 245 4.81 -6.53 -5.58
C VAL A 245 4.24 -5.63 -6.67
N GLN A 246 3.32 -6.17 -7.48
CA GLN A 246 2.86 -5.54 -8.72
C GLN A 246 1.99 -4.30 -8.47
N ILE A 247 2.12 -3.29 -9.33
CA ILE A 247 1.24 -2.12 -9.44
C ILE A 247 0.85 -1.96 -10.91
N TRP A 248 -0.43 -1.84 -11.24
CA TRP A 248 -0.86 -1.56 -12.62
C TRP A 248 -2.26 -0.97 -12.69
N ASP A 249 -2.63 -0.47 -13.86
CA ASP A 249 -4.04 -0.25 -14.18
C ASP A 249 -4.75 -1.58 -14.46
N ILE A 250 -5.73 -1.93 -13.61
CA ILE A 250 -6.54 -3.14 -13.72
C ILE A 250 -7.41 -3.20 -14.98
N ALA A 251 -7.57 -2.09 -15.71
CA ALA A 251 -8.26 -2.08 -17.00
C ALA A 251 -7.40 -2.67 -18.15
N ARG A 252 -6.10 -2.90 -17.94
CA ARG A 252 -5.18 -3.45 -18.96
C ARG A 252 -5.35 -4.96 -19.12
N VAL A 253 -6.41 -5.37 -19.82
CA VAL A 253 -6.78 -6.78 -20.01
C VAL A 253 -5.76 -7.59 -20.82
N ASN A 254 -5.04 -6.93 -21.73
CA ASN A 254 -4.04 -7.55 -22.61
C ASN A 254 -2.82 -8.11 -21.86
N VAL A 255 -2.59 -7.67 -20.62
CA VAL A 255 -1.52 -8.16 -19.75
C VAL A 255 -2.06 -8.89 -18.52
N GLY A 256 -3.37 -9.14 -18.44
CA GLY A 256 -4.00 -9.84 -17.33
C GLY A 256 -4.17 -9.01 -16.05
N ALA A 257 -4.07 -7.68 -16.12
CA ALA A 257 -4.10 -6.80 -14.94
C ALA A 257 -5.40 -6.83 -14.13
N GLN A 258 -6.46 -7.42 -14.69
CA GLN A 258 -7.79 -7.55 -14.07
C GLN A 258 -7.78 -8.32 -12.74
N VAL A 259 -6.71 -9.07 -12.46
CA VAL A 259 -6.55 -9.78 -11.19
C VAL A 259 -6.32 -8.83 -10.01
N GLY A 260 -5.88 -7.59 -10.25
CA GLY A 260 -5.59 -6.59 -9.22
C GLY A 260 -4.09 -6.39 -8.97
N SER A 261 -3.73 -5.30 -8.29
CA SER A 261 -2.36 -5.03 -7.84
C SER A 261 -2.02 -5.75 -6.52
N GLY A 262 -0.74 -5.75 -6.16
CA GLY A 262 -0.22 -6.26 -4.89
C GLY A 262 0.24 -7.72 -4.91
N GLY A 263 -0.01 -8.46 -5.99
CA GLY A 263 0.47 -9.83 -6.17
C GLY A 263 1.99 -9.94 -6.31
N LEU A 264 2.55 -11.10 -5.97
CA LEU A 264 3.96 -11.45 -6.15
C LEU A 264 4.18 -12.02 -7.56
N TYR A 265 4.01 -11.17 -8.58
CA TYR A 265 3.65 -11.59 -9.94
C TYR A 265 4.65 -12.55 -10.63
N ASN A 266 5.91 -12.56 -10.18
CA ASN A 266 6.94 -13.44 -10.73
C ASN A 266 7.17 -14.74 -9.95
N ASN A 267 6.33 -15.07 -8.96
CA ASN A 267 6.31 -16.40 -8.37
C ASN A 267 5.80 -17.43 -9.39
N GLN A 268 6.41 -18.63 -9.39
CA GLN A 268 6.02 -19.73 -10.27
C GLN A 268 5.45 -20.93 -9.52
N LYS A 269 5.97 -21.22 -8.32
CA LYS A 269 5.55 -22.35 -7.48
C LYS A 269 4.55 -21.89 -6.41
N HIS A 270 4.78 -20.72 -5.84
CA HIS A 270 3.89 -20.10 -4.86
C HIS A 270 2.90 -19.17 -5.54
N GLU A 271 1.85 -18.77 -4.80
CA GLU A 271 0.83 -17.89 -5.34
C GLU A 271 1.46 -16.57 -5.84
N SER A 272 1.09 -16.18 -7.06
CA SER A 272 1.59 -14.97 -7.71
C SER A 272 0.51 -13.91 -7.86
N LYS A 273 -0.76 -14.31 -7.91
CA LYS A 273 -1.89 -13.40 -8.04
C LYS A 273 -2.35 -12.91 -6.66
N PRO A 274 -2.86 -11.67 -6.57
CA PRO A 274 -3.49 -11.24 -5.33
C PRO A 274 -4.77 -12.05 -5.07
N LEU A 275 -5.13 -12.19 -3.80
CA LEU A 275 -6.34 -12.87 -3.34
C LEU A 275 -7.62 -12.22 -3.88
N GLN A 276 -7.59 -10.90 -4.06
CA GLN A 276 -8.71 -10.12 -4.59
C GLN A 276 -8.24 -8.76 -5.12
N VAL A 277 -9.04 -8.18 -6.01
CA VAL A 277 -8.88 -6.78 -6.45
C VAL A 277 -9.25 -5.85 -5.29
N ALA A 278 -8.34 -4.95 -4.94
CA ALA A 278 -8.55 -3.91 -3.93
C ALA A 278 -8.08 -2.51 -4.39
N ASP A 279 -7.73 -2.38 -5.67
CA ASP A 279 -7.28 -1.14 -6.30
C ASP A 279 -8.36 -0.05 -6.27
N ASN A 280 -7.93 1.17 -5.96
CA ASN A 280 -8.68 2.38 -6.29
C ASN A 280 -8.57 2.67 -7.79
N LYS A 281 -9.41 3.58 -8.28
CA LYS A 281 -9.42 3.93 -9.70
C LYS A 281 -8.07 4.50 -10.14
N LEU A 282 -7.73 4.31 -11.42
CA LEU A 282 -6.57 4.94 -12.04
C LEU A 282 -6.60 6.47 -11.80
N GLY A 283 -5.45 7.04 -11.41
CA GLY A 283 -5.35 8.44 -11.00
C GLY A 283 -5.74 8.74 -9.55
N GLU A 284 -6.19 7.75 -8.78
CA GLU A 284 -6.37 7.85 -7.33
C GLU A 284 -5.18 7.27 -6.58
N TRP A 285 -4.95 7.78 -5.36
CA TRP A 285 -3.96 7.21 -4.45
C TRP A 285 -4.39 5.82 -3.99
N ASN A 286 -3.42 4.92 -3.92
CA ASN A 286 -3.49 3.62 -3.27
C ASN A 286 -2.43 3.56 -2.17
N SER A 287 -2.64 2.73 -1.16
CA SER A 287 -1.70 2.54 -0.07
C SER A 287 -1.39 1.06 0.10
N PHE A 288 -0.10 0.71 0.07
CA PHE A 288 0.37 -0.59 0.49
C PHE A 288 0.86 -0.55 1.94
N TYR A 289 0.50 -1.59 2.68
CA TYR A 289 1.33 -2.10 3.76
C TYR A 289 1.97 -3.42 3.29
N ILE A 290 3.28 -3.53 3.42
CA ILE A 290 4.06 -4.71 3.04
C ILE A 290 4.85 -5.16 4.26
N LYS A 291 4.77 -6.44 4.62
CA LYS A 291 5.61 -7.05 5.64
C LYS A 291 6.40 -8.19 5.00
N MET A 292 7.71 -8.19 5.21
CA MET A 292 8.58 -9.28 4.78
C MET A 292 9.39 -9.79 5.98
N VAL A 293 9.22 -11.07 6.31
CA VAL A 293 9.95 -11.77 7.39
C VAL A 293 10.49 -13.07 6.84
N GLY A 294 11.81 -13.26 6.90
CA GLY A 294 12.49 -14.31 6.17
C GLY A 294 12.22 -14.21 4.67
N ASP A 295 11.57 -15.21 4.10
CA ASP A 295 11.14 -15.24 2.70
C ASP A 295 9.65 -14.98 2.50
N LYS A 296 8.88 -14.76 3.57
CA LYS A 296 7.43 -14.62 3.49
C LYS A 296 6.99 -13.17 3.44
N VAL A 297 6.05 -12.90 2.56
CA VAL A 297 5.51 -11.57 2.31
C VAL A 297 4.01 -11.55 2.60
N THR A 298 3.57 -10.53 3.32
CA THR A 298 2.17 -10.13 3.44
C THR A 298 2.01 -8.76 2.80
N VAL A 299 1.00 -8.59 1.95
CA VAL A 299 0.65 -7.31 1.32
C VAL A 299 -0.80 -6.99 1.65
N LYS A 300 -1.04 -5.79 2.18
CA LYS A 300 -2.36 -5.19 2.25
C LYS A 300 -2.42 -4.02 1.27
N LEU A 301 -3.43 -4.01 0.40
CA LEU A 301 -3.73 -2.92 -0.51
C LEU A 301 -5.00 -2.22 -0.02
N ASN A 302 -4.90 -0.93 0.31
CA ASN A 302 -6.00 -0.13 0.85
C ASN A 302 -6.69 -0.84 2.03
N GLY A 303 -5.91 -1.40 2.95
CA GLY A 303 -6.40 -2.12 4.13
C GLY A 303 -6.90 -3.55 3.90
N VAL A 304 -7.02 -3.98 2.64
CA VAL A 304 -7.44 -5.33 2.26
C VAL A 304 -6.21 -6.23 2.10
N THR A 305 -6.15 -7.36 2.79
CA THR A 305 -5.08 -8.35 2.57
C THR A 305 -5.21 -8.96 1.18
N VAL A 306 -4.20 -8.73 0.34
CA VAL A 306 -4.12 -9.24 -1.04
C VAL A 306 -3.04 -10.30 -1.22
N VAL A 307 -2.06 -10.36 -0.33
CA VAL A 307 -1.11 -11.47 -0.20
C VAL A 307 -0.98 -11.77 1.28
N ASP A 308 -1.12 -13.04 1.67
CA ASP A 308 -1.05 -13.44 3.08
C ASP A 308 0.06 -14.46 3.31
N ASN A 309 1.20 -13.98 3.82
CA ASN A 309 2.32 -14.81 4.28
C ASN A 309 2.86 -15.78 3.21
N VAL A 310 2.95 -15.31 1.96
CA VAL A 310 3.38 -16.10 0.80
C VAL A 310 4.89 -15.99 0.61
N VAL A 311 5.55 -17.11 0.29
CA VAL A 311 6.98 -17.12 -0.03
C VAL A 311 7.25 -16.31 -1.29
N LEU A 312 8.18 -15.35 -1.22
CA LEU A 312 8.74 -14.65 -2.37
C LEU A 312 9.91 -15.46 -2.92
N GLU A 313 9.78 -15.89 -4.17
CA GLU A 313 10.81 -16.67 -4.84
C GLU A 313 11.96 -15.80 -5.35
N ASN A 314 13.19 -16.33 -5.33
CA ASN A 314 14.34 -15.65 -5.91
C ASN A 314 14.22 -15.61 -7.44
N TYR A 315 13.80 -14.45 -7.97
CA TYR A 315 13.63 -14.23 -9.41
C TYR A 315 14.88 -14.57 -10.22
N TRP A 316 16.04 -14.16 -9.72
CA TRP A 316 17.31 -14.18 -10.42
C TRP A 316 17.96 -15.56 -10.44
N ASN A 317 17.70 -16.37 -9.42
CA ASN A 317 18.11 -17.77 -9.38
C ASN A 317 17.12 -18.59 -8.54
N ARG A 318 16.22 -19.29 -9.24
CA ARG A 318 15.13 -20.08 -8.64
C ARG A 318 15.58 -21.29 -7.82
N ASN A 319 16.87 -21.63 -7.86
CA ASN A 319 17.47 -22.70 -7.07
C ASN A 319 18.05 -22.20 -5.73
N LEU A 320 18.04 -20.89 -5.49
CA LEU A 320 18.52 -20.27 -4.26
C LEU A 320 17.35 -19.67 -3.46
N PRO A 321 17.49 -19.54 -2.13
CA PRO A 321 16.55 -18.73 -1.35
C PRO A 321 16.62 -17.26 -1.77
N ILE A 322 15.61 -16.49 -1.36
CA ILE A 322 15.61 -15.03 -1.49
C ILE A 322 16.78 -14.42 -0.71
N PHE A 323 17.25 -13.24 -1.12
CA PHE A 323 18.34 -12.56 -0.40
C PHE A 323 17.90 -12.22 1.03
N PRO A 324 18.73 -12.47 2.05
CA PRO A 324 18.39 -12.16 3.43
C PRO A 324 18.37 -10.65 3.69
N VAL A 325 19.22 -9.89 3.00
CA VAL A 325 19.36 -8.44 3.14
C VAL A 325 19.64 -7.83 1.77
N GLU A 326 18.84 -6.85 1.36
CA GLU A 326 19.09 -6.05 0.14
C GLU A 326 18.23 -4.78 0.11
N GLN A 327 18.51 -3.89 -0.83
CA GLN A 327 17.78 -2.67 -1.12
C GLN A 327 16.32 -2.91 -1.51
N LEU A 328 15.49 -1.91 -1.25
CA LEU A 328 14.15 -1.79 -1.81
C LEU A 328 14.23 -1.01 -3.11
N GLU A 329 13.40 -1.34 -4.10
CA GLU A 329 13.38 -0.63 -5.37
C GLU A 329 11.95 -0.23 -5.75
N LEU A 330 11.82 0.95 -6.35
CA LEU A 330 10.61 1.41 -7.00
C LEU A 330 10.79 1.24 -8.50
N GLN A 331 9.87 0.52 -9.13
CA GLN A 331 10.00 0.18 -10.53
C GLN A 331 9.79 1.40 -11.42
N ALA A 332 10.66 1.55 -12.43
CA ALA A 332 10.44 2.43 -13.56
C ALA A 332 9.77 1.62 -14.69
N HIS A 333 8.51 1.90 -15.01
CA HIS A 333 7.83 1.21 -16.11
C HIS A 333 6.88 2.11 -16.90
N GLY A 334 7.33 2.57 -18.07
CA GLY A 334 6.50 2.99 -19.19
C GLY A 334 5.57 4.20 -18.99
N SER A 335 5.34 4.68 -17.77
CA SER A 335 4.42 5.78 -17.46
C SER A 335 4.70 6.45 -16.13
N LEU A 336 4.29 7.72 -16.08
CA LEU A 336 4.40 8.57 -14.90
C LEU A 336 3.75 7.93 -13.68
N THR A 337 4.56 7.77 -12.63
CA THR A 337 4.15 7.16 -11.36
C THR A 337 4.63 8.01 -10.20
N TYR A 338 3.76 8.23 -9.22
CA TYR A 338 4.05 8.98 -8.01
C TYR A 338 4.07 8.07 -6.79
N PHE A 339 5.02 8.30 -5.90
CA PHE A 339 5.13 7.68 -4.60
C PHE A 339 5.20 8.75 -3.50
N ARG A 340 4.60 8.46 -2.35
CA ARG A 340 4.71 9.28 -1.13
C ARG A 340 4.58 8.44 0.12
N ASP A 341 4.80 9.08 1.28
CA ASP A 341 4.60 8.49 2.60
C ASP A 341 5.28 7.10 2.70
N ILE A 342 6.56 7.06 2.33
CA ILE A 342 7.35 5.83 2.29
C ILE A 342 8.01 5.64 3.65
N TYR A 343 7.44 4.76 4.47
CA TYR A 343 7.91 4.47 5.82
C TYR A 343 8.37 3.02 5.92
N VAL A 344 9.51 2.78 6.56
CA VAL A 344 10.02 1.43 6.81
C VAL A 344 10.34 1.28 8.29
N LYS A 345 9.98 0.13 8.85
CA LYS A 345 10.32 -0.33 10.20
C LYS A 345 11.12 -1.62 10.08
N ASP A 346 12.37 -1.60 10.54
CA ASP A 346 13.17 -2.82 10.67
C ASP A 346 12.53 -3.76 11.70
N LEU A 347 12.50 -5.05 11.41
CA LEU A 347 12.10 -6.10 12.35
C LEU A 347 13.34 -6.80 12.90
N LYS A 348 13.29 -7.14 14.19
CA LYS A 348 14.40 -7.78 14.92
C LYS A 348 14.39 -9.29 14.76
#